data_AF-A0A7Y5VBM9-F1
#
_entry.id   AF-A0A7Y5VBM9-F1
#
_cell.length_a   1.000
_cell.length_b   1.000
_cell.length_c   1.000
_cell.angle_alpha   90.00
_cell.angle_beta   90.00
_cell.angle_gamma   90.00
#
_symmetry.space_group_name_H-M   'P 1'
#
loop_
_entity.id
_entity.type
_entity.pdbx_description
1 polymer ?
#
loop_
_entity_poly.entity_id
_entity_poly.type
_entity_poly.pdbx_seq_one_letter_code
_entity_poly.pdbx_strand_id
1 'polypeptide(L)'
;MCAVLAACGGAAKLPVSAGVGPTPQLPPPEHALIPTVHVAEAKGWPAGVTPVAAPGTRVAAFARGLDHPRWLYVLPDGDVLVAETNAPPRPKDGRGIK
;
A
#
# COMPACT_ATOMS: atom_id res chain seq x y z
N MET A 1 -40.40 12.65 7.29
CA MET A 1 -39.36 12.66 8.36
C MET A 1 -38.11 12.05 7.73
N CYS A 2 -37.27 12.88 7.10
CA CYS A 2 -36.04 12.43 6.44
C CYS A 2 -34.94 12.26 7.50
N ALA A 3 -34.58 11.02 7.80
CA ALA A 3 -33.40 10.73 8.59
C ALA A 3 -32.16 10.98 7.71
N VAL A 4 -31.45 12.08 7.98
CA VAL A 4 -30.15 12.36 7.38
C VAL A 4 -29.13 11.45 8.09
N LEU A 5 -28.65 10.42 7.39
CA LEU A 5 -27.48 9.66 7.84
C LEU A 5 -26.25 10.57 7.66
N ALA A 6 -25.83 11.21 8.75
CA ALA A 6 -24.58 11.96 8.80
C ALA A 6 -23.41 10.99 8.57
N ALA A 7 -22.58 11.29 7.58
CA ALA A 7 -21.38 10.54 7.25
C ALA A 7 -20.33 10.68 8.37
N CYS A 8 -20.30 9.73 9.30
CA CYS A 8 -19.20 9.58 10.27
C CYS A 8 -18.00 8.89 9.61
N GLY A 9 -17.21 9.65 8.84
CA GLY A 9 -15.87 9.25 8.39
C GLY A 9 -14.83 10.22 8.98
N GLY A 10 -13.86 9.70 9.73
CA GLY A 10 -12.83 10.54 10.36
C GLY A 10 -11.85 11.09 9.32
N ALA A 11 -11.69 12.42 9.26
CA ALA A 11 -10.68 13.08 8.42
C ALA A 11 -9.42 13.38 9.24
N ALA A 12 -8.26 13.43 8.57
CA ALA A 12 -7.00 13.79 9.22
C ALA A 12 -7.09 15.20 9.84
N LYS A 13 -6.85 15.31 11.15
CA LYS A 13 -6.92 16.57 11.91
C LYS A 13 -5.63 17.39 11.86
N LEU A 14 -4.51 16.77 11.48
CA LEU A 14 -3.19 17.38 11.40
C LEU A 14 -2.69 17.39 9.94
N PRO A 15 -1.96 18.44 9.52
CA PRO A 15 -1.31 18.43 8.21
C PRO A 15 -0.22 17.35 8.17
N VAL A 16 0.06 16.81 6.97
CA VAL A 16 1.09 15.77 6.76
C VAL A 16 2.45 16.19 7.33
N SER A 17 2.79 17.48 7.24
CA SER A 17 4.04 18.03 7.77
C SER A 17 4.20 17.87 9.29
N ALA A 18 3.12 17.79 10.06
CA ALA A 18 3.19 17.59 11.52
C ALA A 18 3.69 16.20 11.91
N GLY A 19 3.64 15.22 11.00
CA GLY A 19 4.12 13.86 11.20
C GLY A 19 5.57 13.60 10.78
N VAL A 20 6.32 14.64 10.38
CA VAL A 20 7.68 14.52 9.85
C VAL A 20 8.66 15.33 10.70
N GLY A 21 9.84 14.77 11.00
CA GLY A 21 10.91 15.44 11.74
C GLY A 21 11.31 14.72 13.02
N PRO A 22 12.26 15.27 13.81
CA PRO A 22 12.79 14.63 15.02
C PRO A 22 11.77 14.56 16.16
N THR A 23 10.78 15.46 16.17
CA THR A 23 9.72 15.52 17.20
C THR A 23 8.35 15.62 16.53
N PRO A 24 7.85 14.54 15.90
CA PRO A 24 6.56 14.55 15.22
C PRO A 24 5.40 14.63 16.23
N GLN A 25 4.32 15.32 15.86
CA GLN A 25 3.11 15.37 16.66
C GLN A 25 2.26 14.13 16.38
N LEU A 26 2.07 13.29 17.41
CA LEU A 26 1.21 12.11 17.31
C LEU A 26 -0.21 12.44 17.82
N PRO A 27 -1.26 12.34 16.98
CA PRO A 27 -2.62 12.50 17.46
C PRO A 27 -3.00 11.33 18.39
N PRO A 28 -3.90 11.55 19.36
CA PRO A 28 -4.41 10.46 20.19
C PRO A 28 -5.18 9.42 19.34
N PRO A 29 -5.20 8.14 19.74
CA PRO A 29 -5.99 7.12 19.05
C PRO A 29 -7.48 7.47 18.97
N GLU A 30 -8.12 7.18 17.83
CA GLU A 30 -9.57 7.31 17.67
C GLU A 30 -10.23 5.93 17.73
N HIS A 31 -11.30 5.81 18.52
CA HIS A 31 -12.09 4.59 18.65
C HIS A 31 -13.47 4.82 18.01
N ALA A 32 -13.80 4.04 16.98
CA ALA A 32 -15.09 4.07 16.32
C ALA A 32 -15.70 2.66 16.31
N LEU A 33 -17.03 2.58 16.40
CA LEU A 33 -17.78 1.31 16.34
C LEU A 33 -17.62 0.63 14.97
N ILE A 34 -17.47 1.42 13.91
CA ILE A 34 -17.18 0.96 12.55
C ILE A 34 -15.83 1.57 12.15
N PRO A 35 -14.82 0.76 11.76
CA PRO A 35 -13.53 1.29 11.38
C PRO A 35 -13.63 2.05 10.05
N THR A 36 -12.84 3.11 9.92
CA THR A 36 -12.62 3.73 8.60
C THR A 36 -11.57 2.90 7.86
N VAL A 37 -11.94 2.34 6.70
CA VAL A 37 -11.06 1.50 5.89
C VAL A 37 -10.76 2.23 4.58
N HIS A 38 -9.51 2.64 4.39
CA HIS A 38 -9.01 3.18 3.11
C HIS A 38 -7.93 2.24 2.57
N VAL A 39 -8.35 1.19 1.86
CA VAL A 39 -7.43 0.30 1.16
C VAL A 39 -7.05 0.95 -0.17
N ALA A 40 -5.79 1.32 -0.32
CA ALA A 40 -5.27 1.80 -1.60
C ALA A 40 -5.24 0.64 -2.61
N GLU A 41 -5.85 0.84 -3.79
CA GLU A 41 -5.71 -0.09 -4.89
C GLU A 41 -4.28 0.00 -5.46
N ALA A 42 -3.56 -1.12 -5.47
CA ALA A 42 -2.26 -1.20 -6.11
C ALA A 42 -2.45 -1.10 -7.63
N LYS A 43 -2.06 0.03 -8.22
CA LYS A 43 -2.04 0.21 -9.69
C LYS A 43 -0.65 -0.06 -10.21
N GLY A 44 -0.52 -1.06 -11.09
CA GLY A 44 0.70 -1.32 -11.83
C GLY A 44 1.00 -0.22 -12.85
N TRP A 45 2.24 -0.16 -13.32
CA TRP A 45 2.65 0.72 -14.41
C TRP A 45 1.96 0.32 -15.73
N PRO A 46 1.54 1.27 -16.59
CA PRO A 46 1.04 0.94 -17.91
C PRO A 46 2.09 0.20 -18.75
N ALA A 47 1.63 -0.56 -19.73
CA ALA A 47 2.53 -1.31 -20.61
C ALA A 47 3.51 -0.36 -21.32
N GLY A 48 4.81 -0.71 -21.28
CA GLY A 48 5.87 0.09 -21.89
C GLY A 48 6.31 1.32 -21.11
N VAL A 49 5.67 1.65 -19.99
CA VAL A 49 6.03 2.80 -19.16
C VAL A 49 7.06 2.39 -18.11
N THR A 50 8.07 3.24 -17.92
CA THR A 50 9.08 3.13 -16.86
C THR A 50 9.18 4.44 -16.09
N PRO A 51 9.55 4.40 -14.80
CA PRO A 51 9.85 5.62 -14.05
C PRO A 51 11.06 6.36 -14.64
N VAL A 52 11.17 7.64 -14.31
CA VAL A 52 12.32 8.47 -14.68
C VAL A 52 13.55 7.95 -13.94
N ALA A 53 14.60 7.61 -14.70
CA ALA A 53 15.87 7.18 -14.16
C ALA A 53 16.67 8.36 -13.60
N ALA A 54 17.55 8.10 -12.63
CA ALA A 54 18.55 9.09 -12.20
C ALA A 54 19.55 9.37 -13.34
N PRO A 55 20.17 10.56 -13.40
CA PRO A 55 21.18 10.87 -14.42
C PRO A 55 22.29 9.80 -14.49
N GLY A 56 22.65 9.38 -15.71
CA GLY A 56 23.65 8.33 -15.94
C GLY A 56 23.15 6.88 -15.71
N THR A 57 21.87 6.69 -15.37
CA THR A 57 21.27 5.36 -15.16
C THR A 57 20.13 5.10 -16.15
N ARG A 58 19.72 3.83 -16.26
CA ARG A 58 18.56 3.40 -17.05
C ARG A 58 17.68 2.48 -16.20
N VAL A 59 16.38 2.70 -16.23
CA VAL A 59 15.41 1.77 -15.64
C VAL A 59 14.95 0.77 -16.70
N ALA A 60 14.98 -0.51 -16.37
CA ALA A 60 14.43 -1.58 -17.18
C ALA A 60 13.64 -2.54 -16.28
N ALA A 61 12.56 -3.12 -16.80
CA ALA A 61 11.87 -4.19 -16.11
C ALA A 61 12.74 -5.46 -16.15
N PHE A 62 13.12 -5.97 -14.98
CA PHE A 62 13.85 -7.24 -14.86
C PHE A 62 12.93 -8.44 -15.02
N ALA A 63 11.78 -8.42 -14.34
CA ALA A 63 10.71 -9.40 -14.45
C ALA A 63 9.35 -8.72 -14.35
N ARG A 64 8.28 -9.40 -14.79
CA ARG A 64 6.88 -8.92 -14.74
C ARG A 64 5.97 -10.08 -14.33
N GLY A 65 4.76 -9.76 -13.88
CA GLY A 65 3.74 -10.77 -13.55
C GLY A 65 3.94 -11.46 -12.19
N LEU A 66 4.72 -10.84 -11.31
CA LEU A 66 4.90 -11.30 -9.92
C LEU A 66 3.72 -10.85 -9.05
N ASP A 67 3.31 -11.71 -8.13
CA ASP A 67 2.24 -11.51 -7.17
C ASP A 67 2.79 -11.16 -5.79
N HIS A 68 2.68 -9.89 -5.41
CA HIS A 68 3.13 -9.38 -4.11
C HIS A 68 4.63 -9.69 -3.79
N PRO A 69 5.58 -9.39 -4.71
CA PRO A 69 7.00 -9.64 -4.46
C PRO A 69 7.54 -8.69 -3.40
N ARG A 70 8.31 -9.21 -2.42
CA ARG A 70 8.92 -8.39 -1.35
C ARG A 70 10.42 -8.58 -1.20
N TRP A 71 10.90 -9.82 -1.28
CA TRP A 71 12.31 -10.14 -1.07
C TRP A 71 12.93 -10.68 -2.34
N LEU A 72 14.15 -10.22 -2.63
CA LEU A 72 14.97 -10.66 -3.75
C LEU A 72 16.28 -11.22 -3.19
N TYR A 73 16.74 -12.35 -3.72
CA TYR A 73 18.03 -12.93 -3.36
C TYR A 73 18.77 -13.37 -4.63
N VAL A 74 19.98 -12.84 -4.83
CA VAL A 74 20.82 -13.15 -5.99
C VAL A 74 21.74 -14.30 -5.62
N LEU A 75 21.69 -15.37 -6.41
CA LEU A 75 22.53 -16.54 -6.28
C LEU A 75 23.92 -16.32 -6.92
N PRO A 76 24.96 -17.10 -6.55
CA PRO A 76 26.30 -16.95 -7.12
C PRO A 76 26.41 -17.16 -8.63
N ASP A 77 25.46 -17.89 -9.23
CA ASP A 77 25.35 -18.11 -10.68
C ASP A 77 24.64 -16.96 -11.41
N GLY A 78 24.08 -16.00 -10.68
CA GLY A 78 23.37 -14.84 -11.22
C GLY A 78 21.85 -14.98 -11.26
N ASP A 79 21.30 -16.13 -10.87
CA ASP A 79 19.85 -16.30 -10.76
C ASP A 79 19.28 -15.49 -9.60
N VAL A 80 18.01 -15.08 -9.74
CA VAL A 80 17.33 -14.25 -8.74
C VAL A 80 16.10 -14.98 -8.20
N LEU A 81 16.13 -15.31 -6.92
CA LEU A 81 14.98 -15.83 -6.19
C LEU A 81 14.09 -14.66 -5.73
N VAL A 82 12.78 -14.83 -5.88
CA VAL A 82 11.78 -13.84 -5.46
C VAL A 82 10.83 -14.48 -4.45
N ALA A 83 10.59 -13.81 -3.32
CA ALA A 83 9.56 -14.22 -2.36
C ALA A 83 8.26 -13.45 -2.59
N GLU A 84 7.20 -14.18 -2.96
CA GLU A 84 5.83 -13.72 -3.14
C GLU A 84 5.04 -13.93 -1.85
N THR A 85 4.58 -12.85 -1.23
CA THR A 85 4.14 -12.86 0.18
C THR A 85 2.64 -12.71 0.38
N ASN A 86 1.85 -13.10 -0.62
CA ASN A 86 0.40 -12.99 -0.53
C ASN A 86 -0.15 -13.84 0.63
N ALA A 87 -1.22 -13.34 1.26
CA ALA A 87 -1.92 -14.10 2.28
C ALA A 87 -2.55 -15.36 1.65
N PRO A 88 -2.72 -16.46 2.41
CA PRO A 88 -3.44 -17.63 1.93
C PRO A 88 -4.82 -17.25 1.36
N PRO A 89 -5.35 -17.99 0.36
CA PRO A 89 -6.70 -17.77 -0.14
C PRO A 89 -7.69 -17.79 1.01
N ARG A 90 -8.38 -16.67 1.25
CA ARG A 90 -9.38 -16.60 2.31
C ARG A 90 -10.66 -17.31 1.88
N PRO A 91 -11.27 -18.16 2.74
CA PRO A 91 -12.61 -18.70 2.50
C PRO A 91 -13.60 -17.57 2.24
N LYS A 92 -14.59 -17.81 1.36
CA LYS A 92 -15.56 -16.80 0.92
C LYS A 92 -16.38 -16.18 2.06
N ASP A 93 -16.42 -16.85 3.21
CA ASP A 93 -17.27 -16.53 4.36
C ASP A 93 -16.58 -15.59 5.38
N GLY A 94 -15.30 -15.28 5.19
CA GLY A 94 -14.50 -14.42 6.08
C GLY A 94 -14.23 -13.02 5.53
N ARG A 95 -15.13 -12.44 4.73
CA ARG A 95 -14.97 -11.06 4.28
C ARG A 95 -15.25 -10.12 5.46
N GLY A 96 -14.19 -9.68 6.12
CA GLY A 96 -14.25 -8.50 6.99
C GLY A 96 -14.86 -7.30 6.25
N ILE A 97 -15.32 -6.32 7.01
CA ILE A 97 -15.95 -5.11 6.49
C ILE A 97 -14.98 -4.45 5.49
N LYS A 98 -15.38 -4.36 4.21
CA LYS A 98 -14.64 -3.65 3.15
C LYS A 98 -14.96 -2.18 3.20
#